data_AF-A0A438IUB7-F1
#
_entry.id   AF-A0A438IUB7-F1
#
_cell.length_a   1.000
_cell.length_b   1.000
_cell.length_c   1.000
_cell.angle_alpha   90.00
_cell.angle_beta   90.00
_cell.angle_gamma   90.00
#
_symmetry.space_group_name_H-M   'P 1'
#
loop_
_entity.id
_entity.type
_entity.pdbx_description
1 polymer ?
#
loop_
_entity_poly.entity_id
_entity_poly.type
_entity_poly.pdbx_seq_one_letter_code
_entity_poly.pdbx_strand_id
1 'polypeptide(L)'
;MAEGLIQQPKGGRHTMEDLGDDYFCELLSRSFFQSSSNHESHFVMHDLIHDLAQGVAGEICFCLEDELECNRQSTISKETRHSSFVRRDGDVLKKFEAFQEELKHLSHLRGKIRISQLKNVVNIQDAIDANLRTKLNVEELIMHWSKEFDDLRNEDTKMEVLLSLQPHTSLKKLNIEGFGGRQFPN
;
A
#
# COMPACT_ATOMS: atom_id res chain seq x y z
N MET A 1 -6.98 -0.75 12.01
CA MET A 1 -7.70 0.28 12.80
C MET A 1 -8.29 1.30 11.82
N ALA A 2 -9.60 1.54 11.89
CA ALA A 2 -10.43 2.02 10.77
C ALA A 2 -10.33 3.53 10.41
N GLU A 3 -9.16 4.16 10.52
CA GLU A 3 -8.91 5.57 10.12
C GLU A 3 -9.97 6.60 10.63
N GLY A 4 -10.62 6.32 11.77
CA GLY A 4 -11.68 7.17 12.34
C GLY A 4 -13.08 6.97 11.72
N LEU A 5 -13.25 6.03 10.78
CA LEU A 5 -14.53 5.70 10.15
C LEU A 5 -15.47 4.95 11.11
N ILE A 6 -14.91 4.16 12.03
CA ILE A 6 -15.68 3.46 13.07
C ILE A 6 -15.65 4.31 14.34
N GLN A 7 -16.82 4.74 14.79
CA GLN A 7 -16.98 5.47 16.04
C GLN A 7 -17.49 4.54 17.13
N GLN A 8 -16.69 4.29 18.16
CA GLN A 8 -17.13 3.51 19.30
C GLN A 8 -18.02 4.38 20.21
N PRO A 9 -19.31 4.04 20.42
CA PRO A 9 -20.17 4.79 21.30
C PRO A 9 -19.69 4.68 22.75
N LYS A 10 -19.68 5.81 23.49
CA LYS A 10 -19.27 5.84 24.89
C LYS A 10 -20.21 4.98 25.73
N GLY A 11 -19.71 3.85 26.23
CA GLY A 11 -20.46 2.89 27.05
C GLY A 11 -21.06 1.71 26.29
N GLY A 12 -20.74 1.52 25.00
CA GLY A 12 -21.13 0.34 24.24
C GLY A 12 -20.40 -0.92 24.70
N ARG A 13 -21.08 -2.07 24.63
CA ARG A 13 -20.51 -3.39 24.94
C ARG A 13 -19.61 -3.95 23.82
N HIS A 14 -19.72 -3.39 22.62
CA HIS A 14 -19.03 -3.84 21.42
C HIS A 14 -17.61 -3.29 21.33
N THR A 15 -16.70 -4.15 20.93
CA THR A 15 -15.34 -3.78 20.53
C THR A 15 -15.36 -3.06 19.18
N MET A 16 -14.25 -2.43 18.78
CA MET A 16 -14.16 -1.78 17.47
C MET A 16 -14.19 -2.81 16.33
N GLU A 17 -13.75 -4.02 16.62
CA GLU A 17 -13.79 -5.17 15.73
C GLU A 17 -15.22 -5.63 15.50
N ASP A 18 -16.04 -5.79 16.55
CA ASP A 18 -17.46 -6.17 16.43
C ASP A 18 -18.23 -5.14 15.58
N LEU A 19 -18.00 -3.84 15.83
CA LEU A 19 -18.63 -2.78 15.04
C LEU A 19 -18.15 -2.78 13.58
N GLY A 20 -16.86 -3.07 13.36
CA GLY A 20 -16.29 -3.20 12.02
C GLY A 20 -16.90 -4.36 11.25
N ASP A 21 -17.13 -5.49 11.92
CA ASP A 21 -17.78 -6.66 11.35
C ASP A 21 -19.23 -6.35 10.98
N ASP A 22 -20.00 -5.69 11.86
CA ASP A 22 -21.38 -5.27 11.58
C ASP A 22 -21.46 -4.37 10.32
N TYR A 23 -20.60 -3.35 10.22
CA TYR A 23 -20.56 -2.49 9.03
C TYR A 23 -20.15 -3.26 7.77
N PHE A 24 -19.21 -4.19 7.89
CA PHE A 24 -18.77 -5.01 6.79
C PHE A 24 -19.89 -5.96 6.30
N CYS A 25 -20.61 -6.59 7.23
CA CYS A 25 -21.79 -7.40 6.93
C CYS A 25 -22.90 -6.59 6.23
N GLU A 26 -23.08 -5.31 6.60
CA GLU A 26 -24.01 -4.43 5.91
C GLU A 26 -23.57 -4.16 4.45
N LEU A 27 -22.28 -3.89 4.22
CA LEU A 27 -21.73 -3.69 2.86
C LEU A 27 -21.86 -4.95 2.01
N LEU A 28 -21.64 -6.13 2.59
CA LEU A 28 -21.89 -7.42 1.93
C LEU A 28 -23.36 -7.60 1.59
N SER A 29 -24.27 -7.28 2.51
CA SER A 29 -25.72 -7.38 2.30
C SER A 29 -26.19 -6.46 1.18
N ARG A 30 -25.52 -5.32 1.00
CA ARG A 30 -25.77 -4.36 -0.09
C ARG A 30 -25.03 -4.70 -1.39
N SER A 31 -24.34 -5.84 -1.45
CA SER A 31 -23.54 -6.28 -2.60
C SER A 31 -22.41 -5.32 -3.00
N PHE A 32 -21.96 -4.45 -2.10
CA PHE A 32 -20.76 -3.62 -2.32
C PHE A 32 -19.52 -4.49 -2.43
N PHE A 33 -19.47 -5.57 -1.63
CA PHE A 33 -18.47 -6.62 -1.71
C PHE A 33 -19.14 -7.97 -1.98
N GLN A 34 -18.40 -8.87 -2.60
CA GLN A 34 -18.83 -10.24 -2.90
C GLN A 34 -17.75 -11.21 -2.43
N SER A 35 -18.15 -12.38 -1.91
CA SER A 35 -17.19 -13.42 -1.56
C SER A 35 -16.43 -13.90 -2.79
N SER A 36 -15.11 -14.00 -2.69
CA SER A 36 -14.29 -14.59 -3.74
C SER A 36 -14.58 -16.08 -3.83
N SER A 37 -14.82 -16.60 -5.03
CA SER A 37 -15.14 -18.02 -5.25
C SER A 37 -14.03 -18.98 -4.81
N ASN A 38 -12.81 -18.48 -4.66
CA ASN A 38 -11.62 -19.31 -4.48
C ASN A 38 -11.08 -19.33 -3.05
N HIS A 39 -11.57 -18.44 -2.17
CA HIS A 39 -11.16 -18.37 -0.76
C HIS A 39 -12.27 -17.77 0.11
N GLU A 40 -12.77 -18.53 1.09
CA GLU A 40 -13.87 -18.12 1.99
C GLU A 40 -13.56 -16.85 2.80
N SER A 41 -12.28 -16.51 3.00
CA SER A 41 -11.83 -15.32 3.72
C SER A 41 -11.57 -14.10 2.85
N HIS A 42 -11.76 -14.19 1.52
CA HIS A 42 -11.49 -13.09 0.60
C HIS A 42 -12.78 -12.52 0.01
N PHE A 43 -12.80 -11.20 -0.14
CA PHE A 43 -13.91 -10.47 -0.71
C PHE A 43 -13.41 -9.55 -1.82
N VAL A 44 -14.20 -9.42 -2.87
CA VAL A 44 -13.91 -8.59 -4.04
C VAL A 44 -14.99 -7.52 -4.19
N MET A 45 -14.58 -6.35 -4.67
CA MET A 45 -15.50 -5.32 -5.13
C MET A 45 -15.84 -5.59 -6.59
N HIS A 46 -17.10 -5.41 -6.98
CA HIS A 46 -17.50 -5.52 -8.37
C HIS A 46 -16.95 -4.36 -9.20
N ASP A 47 -16.57 -4.59 -10.47
CA ASP A 47 -15.96 -3.59 -11.35
C ASP A 47 -16.75 -2.27 -11.40
N LEU A 48 -18.08 -2.33 -11.54
CA LEU A 48 -18.93 -1.11 -11.49
C LEU A 48 -18.83 -0.30 -10.19
N ILE A 49 -18.69 -0.97 -9.04
CA ILE A 49 -18.52 -0.28 -7.75
C ILE A 49 -17.07 0.24 -7.64
N HIS A 50 -16.11 -0.49 -8.20
CA HIS A 50 -14.73 -0.05 -8.32
C HIS A 50 -14.61 1.22 -9.17
N ASP A 51 -15.20 1.24 -10.37
CA ASP A 51 -15.23 2.40 -11.28
C ASP A 51 -15.90 3.61 -10.60
N LEU A 52 -17.02 3.38 -9.91
CA LEU A 52 -17.69 4.42 -9.13
C LEU A 52 -16.79 4.95 -8.01
N ALA A 53 -16.14 4.06 -7.26
CA ALA A 53 -15.23 4.44 -6.19
C ALA A 53 -14.04 5.24 -6.72
N GLN A 54 -13.47 4.85 -7.87
CA GLN A 54 -12.40 5.58 -8.55
C GLN A 54 -12.88 6.96 -9.02
N GLY A 55 -14.07 7.04 -9.61
CA GLY A 55 -14.68 8.30 -10.04
C GLY A 55 -14.97 9.26 -8.90
N VAL A 56 -15.45 8.76 -7.76
CA VAL A 56 -15.74 9.57 -6.56
C VAL A 56 -14.46 9.96 -5.81
N ALA A 57 -13.47 9.07 -5.74
CA ALA A 57 -12.18 9.37 -5.13
C ALA A 57 -11.40 10.43 -5.92
N GLY A 58 -11.61 10.50 -7.23
CA GLY A 58 -10.98 11.47 -8.12
C GLY A 58 -9.46 11.42 -7.98
N GLU A 59 -8.85 12.58 -7.79
CA GLU A 59 -7.39 12.72 -7.67
C GLU A 59 -6.84 12.49 -6.25
N ILE A 60 -7.73 12.24 -5.27
CA ILE A 60 -7.36 12.14 -3.84
C ILE A 60 -6.70 10.79 -3.53
N CYS A 61 -7.11 9.72 -4.21
CA CYS A 61 -6.55 8.38 -4.07
C CYS A 61 -5.90 7.94 -5.38
N PHE A 62 -4.64 7.52 -5.31
CA PHE A 62 -3.89 7.02 -6.46
C PHE A 62 -3.47 5.58 -6.21
N CYS A 63 -4.05 4.65 -6.95
CA CYS A 63 -3.62 3.25 -6.95
C CYS A 63 -2.87 3.00 -8.25
N LEU A 64 -1.58 2.69 -8.15
CA LEU A 64 -0.83 2.21 -9.30
C LEU A 64 -1.13 0.72 -9.44
N GLU A 65 -2.24 0.41 -10.10
CA GLU A 65 -2.67 -0.95 -10.47
C GLU A 65 -2.80 -1.00 -12.00
N ASP A 66 -2.28 -2.08 -12.62
CA ASP A 66 -2.38 -2.58 -14.01
C ASP A 66 -2.51 -1.65 -15.25
N GLU A 67 -2.68 -0.33 -15.13
CA GLU A 67 -2.95 0.60 -16.23
C GLU A 67 -1.70 1.00 -17.04
N LEU A 68 -0.79 0.06 -17.30
CA LEU A 68 0.22 0.26 -18.34
C LEU A 68 -0.30 -0.02 -19.76
N GLU A 69 -1.61 -0.24 -19.93
CA GLU A 69 -2.24 -0.29 -21.26
C GLU A 69 -2.75 1.06 -21.79
N CYS A 70 -2.48 2.19 -21.12
CA CYS A 70 -2.78 3.49 -21.72
C CYS A 70 -1.56 4.41 -21.72
N ASN A 71 -1.26 4.97 -22.89
CA ASN A 71 -0.29 6.03 -23.19
C ASN A 71 -0.52 7.35 -22.42
N ARG A 72 -1.05 7.32 -21.20
CA ARG A 72 -1.11 8.48 -20.33
C ARG A 72 0.14 8.43 -19.48
N GLN A 73 1.01 9.43 -19.59
CA GLN A 73 1.91 9.71 -18.47
C GLN A 73 1.04 9.83 -17.21
N SER A 74 1.12 8.84 -16.32
CA SER A 74 0.47 8.77 -15.01
C SER A 74 1.00 9.93 -14.16
N THR A 75 0.46 11.11 -14.40
CA THR A 75 0.87 12.32 -13.70
C THR A 75 0.06 12.38 -12.43
N ILE A 76 0.59 11.79 -11.36
CA ILE A 76 -0.03 11.83 -10.03
C ILE A 76 -0.27 13.28 -9.65
N SER A 77 -1.51 13.57 -9.26
CA SER A 77 -1.95 14.91 -8.92
C SER A 77 -1.29 15.37 -7.62
N LYS A 78 -1.03 16.68 -7.54
CA LYS A 78 -0.59 17.33 -6.30
C LYS A 78 -1.62 17.19 -5.17
N GLU A 79 -2.86 16.83 -5.49
CA GLU A 79 -3.94 16.65 -4.53
C GLU A 79 -3.99 15.25 -3.90
N THR A 80 -3.24 14.28 -4.43
CA THR A 80 -3.23 12.90 -3.93
C THR A 80 -2.83 12.81 -2.46
N ARG A 81 -3.67 12.18 -1.64
CA ARG A 81 -3.51 11.97 -0.18
C ARG A 81 -3.25 10.52 0.22
N HIS A 82 -3.61 9.58 -0.66
CA HIS A 82 -3.43 8.17 -0.43
C HIS A 82 -2.85 7.56 -1.69
N SER A 83 -1.71 6.88 -1.57
CA SER A 83 -1.14 6.11 -2.67
C SER A 83 -0.79 4.69 -2.29
N SER A 84 -1.08 3.76 -3.20
CA SER A 84 -0.74 2.35 -3.03
C SER A 84 -0.23 1.74 -4.32
N PHE A 85 0.72 0.82 -4.17
CA PHE A 85 1.23 -0.02 -5.25
C PHE A 85 1.10 -1.50 -4.86
N VAL A 86 0.40 -2.26 -5.71
CA VAL A 86 0.17 -3.70 -5.54
C VAL A 86 0.42 -4.37 -6.89
N ARG A 87 1.47 -5.20 -6.96
CA ARG A 87 1.80 -6.01 -8.15
C ARG A 87 1.14 -7.38 -8.03
N ARG A 88 0.46 -7.87 -9.08
CA ARG A 88 -0.06 -9.24 -9.15
C ARG A 88 1.05 -10.22 -9.58
N ASP A 89 0.98 -11.46 -9.08
CA ASP A 89 1.92 -12.53 -9.42
C ASP A 89 1.75 -12.94 -10.88
N GLY A 90 2.55 -12.35 -11.76
CA GLY A 90 2.51 -12.55 -13.21
C GLY A 90 3.17 -11.41 -13.98
N ASP A 91 3.20 -10.22 -13.39
CA ASP A 91 3.86 -9.07 -13.98
C ASP A 91 5.36 -9.16 -13.77
N VAL A 92 6.18 -9.01 -14.80
CA VAL A 92 7.65 -9.03 -14.67
C VAL A 92 8.13 -7.84 -13.80
N LEU A 93 9.34 -7.95 -13.21
CA LEU A 93 10.07 -6.95 -12.40
C LEU A 93 9.90 -5.47 -12.85
N LYS A 94 9.68 -5.24 -14.15
CA LYS A 94 9.43 -3.94 -14.79
C LYS A 94 8.38 -3.06 -14.10
N LYS A 95 7.32 -3.63 -13.48
CA LYS A 95 6.29 -2.82 -12.83
C LYS A 95 6.76 -2.17 -11.52
N PHE A 96 7.66 -2.84 -10.80
CA PHE A 96 8.23 -2.27 -9.58
C PHE A 96 9.22 -1.14 -9.90
N GLU A 97 10.01 -1.30 -10.97
CA GLU A 97 10.88 -0.25 -11.50
C GLU A 97 10.08 0.99 -11.90
N ALA A 98 8.94 0.83 -12.61
CA ALA A 98 8.07 1.94 -12.97
C ALA A 98 7.52 2.70 -11.75
N PHE A 99 7.05 1.97 -10.74
CA PHE A 99 6.61 2.59 -9.48
C PHE A 99 7.74 3.33 -8.77
N GLN A 100 8.95 2.76 -8.75
CA GLN A 100 10.10 3.41 -8.15
C GLN A 100 10.50 4.68 -8.89
N GLU A 101 10.55 4.65 -10.22
CA GLU A 101 10.79 5.83 -11.07
C GLU A 101 9.76 6.94 -10.81
N GLU A 102 8.47 6.59 -10.71
CA GLU A 102 7.45 7.55 -10.32
C GLU A 102 7.72 8.09 -8.92
N LEU A 103 7.92 7.22 -7.91
CA LEU A 103 8.22 7.63 -6.54
C LEU A 103 9.40 8.61 -6.43
N LYS A 104 10.40 8.58 -7.32
CA LYS A 104 11.52 9.55 -7.32
C LYS A 104 11.02 10.99 -7.45
N HIS A 105 9.99 11.20 -8.26
CA HIS A 105 9.50 12.53 -8.65
C HIS A 105 8.30 13.02 -7.81
N LEU A 106 7.76 12.18 -6.93
CA LEU A 106 6.55 12.45 -6.17
C LEU A 106 6.80 13.07 -4.79
N SER A 107 7.49 14.20 -4.76
CA SER A 107 7.77 14.94 -3.52
C SER A 107 6.53 15.56 -2.87
N HIS A 108 5.42 15.67 -3.61
CA HIS A 108 4.16 16.25 -3.15
C HIS A 108 3.24 15.24 -2.43
N LEU A 109 3.62 13.95 -2.40
CA LEU A 109 2.82 12.94 -1.70
C LEU A 109 2.65 13.32 -0.24
N ARG A 110 1.43 13.10 0.25
CA ARG A 110 1.03 13.40 1.62
C ARG A 110 0.20 12.26 2.18
N GLY A 111 0.08 12.19 3.49
CA GLY A 111 -0.77 11.19 4.15
C GLY A 111 -0.11 9.82 4.20
N LYS A 112 -0.73 8.82 3.57
CA LYS A 112 -0.36 7.40 3.72
C LYS A 112 0.18 6.81 2.42
N ILE A 113 1.35 6.18 2.50
CA ILE A 113 2.00 5.47 1.39
C ILE A 113 2.14 3.99 1.76
N ARG A 114 1.74 3.10 0.85
CA ARG A 114 2.03 1.65 0.96
C ARG A 114 2.94 1.21 -0.19
N ILE A 115 4.12 0.68 0.17
CA ILE A 115 5.09 0.07 -0.75
C ILE A 115 5.07 -1.43 -0.52
N SER A 116 4.56 -2.17 -1.50
CA SER A 116 4.50 -3.63 -1.45
C SER A 116 5.61 -4.27 -2.28
N GLN A 117 5.87 -5.55 -2.02
CA GLN A 117 6.76 -6.39 -2.83
C GLN A 117 8.21 -5.91 -2.85
N LEU A 118 8.68 -5.29 -1.75
CA LEU A 118 10.09 -4.94 -1.51
C LEU A 118 11.03 -6.15 -1.63
N LYS A 119 10.47 -7.37 -1.64
CA LYS A 119 11.18 -8.59 -1.96
C LYS A 119 11.82 -8.62 -3.36
N ASN A 120 11.44 -7.70 -4.25
CA ASN A 120 11.94 -7.63 -5.62
C ASN A 120 12.96 -6.52 -5.86
N VAL A 121 13.30 -5.73 -4.84
CA VAL A 121 14.39 -4.75 -4.96
C VAL A 121 15.70 -5.51 -5.13
N VAL A 122 16.27 -5.49 -6.33
CA VAL A 122 17.56 -6.14 -6.63
C VAL A 122 18.70 -5.15 -6.40
N ASN A 123 18.53 -3.89 -6.80
CA ASN A 123 19.53 -2.86 -6.66
C ASN A 123 19.18 -1.92 -5.50
N ILE A 124 20.12 -1.79 -4.57
CA ILE A 124 20.00 -0.90 -3.39
C ILE A 124 19.82 0.55 -3.84
N GLN A 125 20.40 0.93 -4.98
CA GLN A 125 20.23 2.27 -5.54
C GLN A 125 18.75 2.62 -5.77
N ASP A 126 17.92 1.64 -6.12
CA ASP A 126 16.51 1.90 -6.37
C ASP A 126 15.76 2.26 -5.08
N ALA A 127 16.20 1.72 -3.93
CA ALA A 127 15.70 2.09 -2.61
C ALA A 127 16.14 3.51 -2.22
N ILE A 128 17.39 3.88 -2.55
CA ILE A 128 17.90 5.24 -2.32
C ILE A 128 17.13 6.25 -3.17
N ASP A 129 16.92 5.92 -4.44
CA ASP A 129 16.30 6.81 -5.42
C ASP A 129 14.81 7.01 -5.18
N ALA A 130 14.15 6.07 -4.50
CA ALA A 130 12.78 6.26 -4.02
C ALA A 130 12.61 7.50 -3.13
N ASN A 131 13.72 8.09 -2.63
CA ASN A 131 13.79 9.43 -2.03
C ASN A 131 12.69 9.66 -0.98
N LEU A 132 12.45 8.69 -0.10
CA LEU A 132 11.42 8.82 0.95
C LEU A 132 11.78 9.90 1.98
N ARG A 133 13.08 10.20 2.14
CA ARG A 133 13.56 11.30 2.99
C ARG A 133 13.08 12.69 2.58
N THR A 134 12.73 12.91 1.31
CA THR A 134 12.32 14.25 0.84
C THR A 134 10.80 14.45 0.91
N LYS A 135 10.04 13.41 1.25
CA LYS A 135 8.57 13.40 1.27
C LYS A 135 8.03 13.85 2.63
N LEU A 136 8.22 15.13 2.95
CA LEU A 136 7.94 15.74 4.26
C LEU A 136 6.49 15.57 4.76
N ASN A 137 5.53 15.46 3.83
CA ASN A 137 4.10 15.44 4.14
C ASN A 137 3.52 14.02 4.32
N VAL A 138 4.36 12.99 4.23
CA VAL A 138 3.96 11.60 4.46
C VAL A 138 3.95 11.35 5.97
N GLU A 139 2.80 10.94 6.49
CA GLU A 139 2.58 10.71 7.92
C GLU A 139 2.61 9.22 8.27
N GLU A 140 2.26 8.35 7.32
CA GLU A 140 2.24 6.90 7.50
C GLU A 140 2.89 6.20 6.31
N LEU A 141 3.86 5.34 6.60
CA LEU A 141 4.51 4.47 5.63
C LEU A 141 4.28 3.01 5.99
N ILE A 142 3.75 2.24 5.04
CA ILE A 142 3.62 0.79 5.14
C ILE A 142 4.55 0.13 4.12
N MET A 143 5.43 -0.73 4.60
CA MET A 143 6.36 -1.52 3.81
C MET A 143 5.99 -3.00 3.91
N HIS A 144 5.59 -3.60 2.80
CA HIS A 144 5.24 -5.03 2.75
C HIS A 144 6.26 -5.82 1.93
N TRP A 145 7.06 -6.62 2.62
CA TRP A 145 7.93 -7.65 2.05
C TRP A 145 7.08 -8.94 2.00
N SER A 146 6.92 -9.60 0.86
CA SER A 146 6.01 -10.76 0.78
C SER A 146 6.53 -11.95 1.60
N LYS A 147 5.60 -12.77 2.12
CA LYS A 147 5.85 -13.95 2.96
C LYS A 147 6.20 -15.23 2.19
N GLU A 148 6.25 -15.18 0.86
CA GLU A 148 6.39 -16.42 0.10
C GLU A 148 7.77 -17.06 0.30
N PHE A 149 7.70 -18.34 0.65
CA PHE A 149 8.83 -19.22 0.89
C PHE A 149 9.75 -19.23 -0.34
N ASP A 150 11.05 -19.21 -0.07
CA ASP A 150 12.18 -19.21 -1.02
C ASP A 150 12.68 -17.84 -1.54
N ASP A 151 12.70 -16.79 -0.69
CA ASP A 151 13.51 -15.59 -0.98
C ASP A 151 15.01 -15.94 -0.90
N LEU A 152 15.61 -16.23 -2.05
CA LEU A 152 17.03 -16.55 -2.25
C LEU A 152 17.99 -15.40 -1.87
N ARG A 153 17.49 -14.20 -1.56
CA ARG A 153 18.37 -13.07 -1.21
C ARG A 153 18.95 -13.25 0.18
N ASN A 154 20.24 -12.94 0.27
CA ASN A 154 20.96 -12.87 1.54
C ASN A 154 20.28 -11.86 2.46
N GLU A 155 20.25 -12.19 3.74
CA GLU A 155 19.71 -11.39 4.83
C GLU A 155 20.33 -9.99 4.87
N ASP A 156 21.62 -9.88 4.57
CA ASP A 156 22.35 -8.61 4.53
C ASP A 156 21.80 -7.67 3.45
N THR A 157 21.45 -8.19 2.27
CA THR A 157 20.87 -7.38 1.20
C THR A 157 19.46 -6.88 1.55
N LYS A 158 18.67 -7.70 2.25
CA LYS A 158 17.34 -7.28 2.74
C LYS A 158 17.48 -6.12 3.73
N MET A 159 18.47 -6.21 4.61
CA MET A 159 18.80 -5.16 5.57
C MET A 159 19.27 -3.87 4.87
N GLU A 160 20.17 -3.98 3.88
CA GLU A 160 20.69 -2.82 3.14
C GLU A 160 19.61 -2.07 2.37
N VAL A 161 18.65 -2.77 1.76
CA VAL A 161 17.50 -2.14 1.10
C VAL A 161 16.63 -1.40 2.12
N LEU A 162 16.33 -2.03 3.26
CA LEU A 162 15.53 -1.40 4.31
C LEU A 162 16.19 -0.13 4.85
N LEU A 163 17.50 -0.19 5.10
CA LEU A 163 18.29 0.96 5.54
C LEU A 163 18.37 2.05 4.49
N SER A 164 18.46 1.69 3.22
CA SER A 164 18.59 2.63 2.10
C SER A 164 17.34 3.44 1.81
N LEU A 165 16.16 2.92 2.17
CA LEU A 165 14.89 3.62 1.99
C LEU A 165 14.79 4.92 2.79
N GLN A 166 15.47 5.01 3.96
CA GLN A 166 15.59 6.21 4.82
C GLN A 166 14.37 7.14 4.77
N PRO A 167 13.22 6.73 5.33
CA PRO A 167 12.05 7.60 5.28
C PRO A 167 12.24 8.86 6.12
N HIS A 168 11.51 9.93 5.77
CA HIS A 168 11.63 11.19 6.46
C HIS A 168 11.22 11.10 7.95
N THR A 169 11.85 11.90 8.80
CA THR A 169 11.62 11.91 10.26
C THR A 169 10.26 12.47 10.68
N SER A 170 9.48 13.04 9.76
CA SER A 170 8.11 13.50 10.00
C SER A 170 7.07 12.37 10.06
N LEU A 171 7.46 11.13 9.73
CA LEU A 171 6.58 9.98 9.84
C LEU A 171 6.05 9.82 11.27
N LYS A 172 4.73 9.73 11.40
CA LYS A 172 4.04 9.44 12.66
C LYS A 172 3.89 7.93 12.88
N LYS A 173 3.82 7.16 11.78
CA LYS A 173 3.64 5.70 11.80
C LYS A 173 4.49 5.04 10.74
N LEU A 174 5.18 3.98 11.13
CA LEU A 174 5.91 3.08 10.25
C LEU A 174 5.46 1.65 10.52
N ASN A 175 4.98 0.95 9.49
CA ASN A 175 4.59 -0.44 9.58
C ASN A 175 5.41 -1.27 8.59
N ILE A 176 6.06 -2.32 9.07
CA ILE A 176 6.84 -3.24 8.24
C ILE A 176 6.24 -4.62 8.38
N GLU A 177 5.69 -5.14 7.29
CA GLU A 177 4.98 -6.41 7.22
C GLU A 177 5.79 -7.41 6.40
N GLY A 178 5.85 -8.66 6.87
CA GLY A 178 6.47 -9.78 6.14
C GLY A 178 7.98 -9.64 5.89
N PHE A 179 8.68 -8.79 6.65
CA PHE A 179 10.13 -8.72 6.62
C PHE A 179 10.73 -10.03 7.14
N GLY A 180 11.38 -10.78 6.25
CA GLY A 180 12.02 -12.05 6.57
C GLY A 180 13.44 -11.91 7.12
N GLY A 181 13.89 -10.69 7.44
CA GLY A 181 15.22 -10.43 7.98
C GLY A 181 15.37 -10.88 9.43
N ARG A 182 16.57 -11.35 9.83
CA ARG A 182 16.84 -11.81 11.21
C ARG A 182 16.60 -10.77 12.31
N GLN A 183 16.82 -9.49 12.02
CA GLN A 183 16.65 -8.40 12.98
C GLN A 183 16.32 -7.09 12.26
N PHE A 184 15.70 -6.14 12.95
CA PHE A 184 15.56 -4.77 12.46
C PHE A 184 16.83 -3.95 12.79
N PRO A 185 17.20 -2.97 11.95
CA PRO A 185 18.27 -2.05 12.27
C PRO A 185 17.88 -1.17 13.46
N ASN A 186 18.86 -0.88 14.33
CA ASN A 186 18.68 0.01 15.49
C ASN A 186 18.57 1.49 15.07
#